data_AF-A0A811UAY5-F1
#
_entry.id   AF-A0A811UAY5-F1
#
_cell.length_a   1.000
_cell.length_b   1.000
_cell.length_c   1.000
_cell.angle_alpha   90.00
_cell.angle_beta   90.00
_cell.angle_gamma   90.00
#
_symmetry.space_group_name_H-M   'P 1'
#
loop_
_entity.id
_entity.type
_entity.pdbx_description
1 polymer ?
#
loop_
_entity_poly.entity_id
_entity_poly.type
_entity_poly.pdbx_seq_one_letter_code
_entity_poly.pdbx_strand_id
1 'polypeptide(L)'
;MWVSSSAFERLLDNSLVSCPIAFSKRLDPKGEYIRQYVPELANVPQEYIHEPWRMSQELQEQCECVIGVQYPERIVDLAKVSKRNTLAMKALKQALIADGAPAEGPPHCRPSNAEEVHQFFWLVD
;
A
#
# COMPACT_ATOMS: atom_id res chain seq x y z
N MET A 1 -0.35 -4.72 -15.92
CA MET A 1 -0.27 -6.19 -16.13
C MET A 1 0.72 -6.81 -15.15
N TRP A 2 2.03 -6.58 -15.29
CA TRP A 2 3.05 -7.17 -14.40
C TRP A 2 2.80 -6.91 -12.89
N VAL A 3 2.53 -5.66 -12.48
CA VAL A 3 2.26 -5.32 -11.06
C VAL A 3 0.90 -5.83 -10.58
N SER A 4 -0.13 -5.67 -11.40
CA SER A 4 -1.53 -5.79 -10.98
C SER A 4 -2.14 -7.18 -11.12
N SER A 5 -1.55 -8.03 -11.97
CA SER A 5 -2.21 -9.24 -12.48
C SER A 5 -1.37 -10.51 -12.32
N SER A 6 -0.27 -10.42 -11.58
CA SER A 6 0.63 -11.55 -11.30
C SER A 6 0.18 -12.32 -10.06
N ALA A 7 -1.04 -12.87 -10.11
CA ALA A 7 -1.72 -13.49 -8.96
C ALA A 7 -0.98 -14.70 -8.33
N PHE A 8 0.00 -15.26 -9.03
CA PHE A 8 0.79 -16.40 -8.54
C PHE A 8 1.98 -15.96 -7.68
N GLU A 9 2.36 -14.68 -7.74
CA GLU A 9 3.46 -14.10 -6.96
C GLU A 9 2.95 -13.57 -5.61
N ARG A 10 3.28 -14.28 -4.54
CA ARG A 10 2.77 -13.95 -3.20
C ARG A 10 3.38 -12.70 -2.61
N LEU A 11 4.59 -12.31 -3.02
CA LEU A 11 5.25 -11.11 -2.49
C LEU A 11 4.48 -9.83 -2.81
N LEU A 12 3.75 -9.80 -3.93
CA LEU A 12 2.94 -8.63 -4.33
C LEU A 12 1.72 -8.41 -3.42
N ASP A 13 1.24 -9.46 -2.75
CA ASP A 13 0.16 -9.36 -1.77
C ASP A 13 0.66 -8.98 -0.36
N ASN A 14 1.99 -8.82 -0.18
CA ASN A 14 2.57 -8.46 1.12
C ASN A 14 2.31 -6.98 1.43
N SER A 15 1.96 -6.71 2.69
CA SER A 15 1.82 -5.34 3.22
C SER A 15 3.05 -4.45 3.03
N LEU A 16 4.27 -5.00 2.94
CA LEU A 16 5.50 -4.22 2.66
C LEU A 16 5.49 -3.59 1.26
N VAL A 17 4.74 -4.19 0.32
CA VAL A 17 4.54 -3.69 -1.04
C VAL A 17 3.27 -2.85 -1.12
N SER A 18 2.17 -3.34 -0.52
CA SER A 18 0.84 -2.77 -0.75
C SER A 18 0.42 -1.68 0.24
N CYS A 19 1.11 -1.51 1.38
CA CYS A 19 0.73 -0.55 2.42
C CYS A 19 1.39 0.81 2.17
N PRO A 20 0.63 1.85 1.77
CA PRO A 20 1.20 3.17 1.53
C PRO A 20 1.83 3.80 2.78
N ILE A 21 1.34 3.46 3.98
CA ILE A 21 1.88 4.00 5.26
C ILE A 21 3.28 3.45 5.53
N ALA A 22 3.46 2.13 5.39
CA ALA A 22 4.77 1.51 5.59
C ALA A 22 5.76 1.98 4.52
N PHE A 23 5.28 2.06 3.27
CA PHE A 23 6.07 2.56 2.16
C PHE A 23 6.49 4.02 2.33
N SER A 24 5.58 4.90 2.75
CA SER A 24 5.89 6.31 2.98
C SER A 24 6.87 6.52 4.13
N LYS A 25 6.74 5.77 5.24
CA LYS A 25 7.68 5.85 6.37
C LYS A 25 9.10 5.43 5.98
N ARG A 26 9.23 4.49 5.03
CA ARG A 26 10.53 4.03 4.53
C ARG A 26 11.18 5.05 3.60
N LEU A 27 10.41 5.60 2.66
CA LEU A 27 10.93 6.52 1.63
C LEU A 27 11.06 7.96 2.09
N ASP A 28 10.17 8.40 2.98
CA ASP A 28 10.13 9.77 3.48
C ASP A 28 10.00 9.79 5.02
N PRO A 29 11.01 9.32 5.78
CA PRO A 29 10.90 9.17 7.23
C PRO A 29 10.58 10.46 8.01
N LYS A 30 10.87 11.61 7.39
CA LYS A 30 10.61 12.93 7.97
C LYS A 30 9.31 13.55 7.47
N GLY A 31 8.72 13.05 6.38
CA GLY A 31 7.56 13.66 5.75
C GLY A 31 7.87 14.91 4.92
N GLU A 32 9.13 15.12 4.52
CA GLU A 32 9.54 16.31 3.76
C GLU A 32 8.90 16.32 2.36
N TYR A 33 8.89 15.16 1.70
CA TYR A 33 8.21 14.99 0.43
C TYR A 33 6.70 15.20 0.58
N ILE A 34 6.09 14.58 1.60
CA ILE A 34 4.65 14.75 1.85
C ILE A 34 4.29 16.22 2.04
N ARG A 35 5.02 16.97 2.87
CA ARG A 35 4.75 18.41 3.10
C ARG A 35 4.93 19.26 1.84
N GLN A 36 5.87 18.90 0.98
CA GLN A 36 6.11 19.62 -0.27
C GLN A 36 4.93 19.46 -1.25
N TYR A 37 4.37 18.26 -1.37
CA TYR A 37 3.34 17.94 -2.37
C TYR A 37 1.91 17.93 -1.83
N VAL A 38 1.73 17.93 -0.52
CA VAL A 38 0.45 17.97 0.19
C VAL A 38 0.52 19.12 1.22
N PRO A 39 0.41 20.38 0.76
CA PRO A 39 0.72 21.56 1.57
C PRO A 39 -0.23 21.73 2.77
N GLU A 40 -1.45 21.19 2.73
CA GLU A 40 -2.36 21.15 3.86
C GLU A 40 -1.83 20.33 5.05
N LEU A 41 -0.81 19.48 4.84
CA LEU A 41 -0.12 18.72 5.88
C LEU A 41 1.18 19.40 6.36
N ALA A 42 1.53 20.60 5.90
CA ALA A 42 2.80 21.25 6.19
C ALA A 42 3.07 21.42 7.70
N ASN A 43 2.04 21.75 8.48
CA ASN A 43 2.13 21.98 9.92
C ASN A 43 1.97 20.71 10.75
N VAL A 44 1.72 19.55 10.13
CA VAL A 44 1.50 18.29 10.83
C VAL A 44 2.83 17.77 11.42
N PRO A 45 2.86 17.42 12.71
CA PRO A 45 4.07 16.90 13.35
C PRO A 45 4.56 15.62 12.67
N GLN A 46 5.87 15.39 12.67
CA GLN A 46 6.48 14.21 12.04
C GLN A 46 5.88 12.89 12.54
N GLU A 47 5.46 12.81 13.80
CA GLU A 47 4.79 11.62 14.36
C GLU A 47 3.50 11.24 13.59
N TYR A 48 2.79 12.24 13.06
CA TYR A 48 1.47 12.08 12.45
C TYR A 48 1.47 12.26 10.93
N ILE A 49 2.57 12.69 10.32
CA ILE A 49 2.61 13.05 8.89
C ILE A 49 2.19 11.89 7.95
N HIS A 50 2.43 10.64 8.35
CA HIS A 50 2.04 9.45 7.59
C HIS A 50 0.66 8.90 7.96
N GLU A 51 0.11 9.33 9.10
CA GLU A 51 -1.16 8.85 9.64
C GLU A 51 -1.93 10.02 10.31
N PRO A 52 -2.29 11.08 9.57
CA PRO A 52 -2.81 12.32 10.15
C PRO A 52 -4.16 12.13 10.84
N TRP A 53 -4.92 11.09 10.48
CA TRP A 53 -6.15 10.68 11.17
C TRP A 53 -5.96 10.16 12.60
N ARG A 54 -4.71 9.97 13.06
CA ARG A 54 -4.41 9.60 14.45
C ARG A 54 -4.27 10.81 15.37
N MET A 55 -4.22 12.03 14.83
CA MET A 55 -4.18 13.25 15.63
C MET A 55 -5.49 13.40 16.42
N SER A 56 -5.39 13.89 17.66
CA SER A 56 -6.57 14.33 18.41
C SER A 56 -7.22 15.53 17.71
N GLN A 57 -8.47 15.83 18.03
CA GLN A 57 -9.16 16.96 17.45
C GLN A 57 -8.45 18.29 17.78
N GLU A 58 -7.96 18.43 19.01
CA GLU A 58 -7.22 19.62 19.44
C GLU A 58 -5.93 19.81 18.64
N LEU A 59 -5.21 18.71 18.35
CA LEU A 59 -3.99 18.77 17.54
C LEU A 59 -4.30 19.10 16.07
N GLN A 60 -5.39 18.56 15.53
CA GLN A 60 -5.85 18.89 14.18
C GLN A 60 -6.14 20.38 14.03
N GLU A 61 -6.80 20.99 15.02
CA GLU A 61 -7.08 22.42 15.06
C GLU A 61 -5.78 23.24 15.19
N GLN A 62 -4.85 22.83 16.07
CA GLN A 62 -3.55 23.51 16.26
C GLN A 62 -2.68 23.48 15.00
N CYS A 63 -2.74 22.40 14.22
CA CYS A 63 -1.99 22.24 12.99
C CYS A 63 -2.73 22.75 11.75
N GLU A 64 -3.93 23.34 11.91
CA GLU A 64 -4.77 23.82 10.80
C GLU A 64 -5.09 22.72 9.76
N CYS A 65 -5.16 21.46 10.22
CA CYS A 65 -5.39 20.30 9.38
C CYS A 65 -6.48 19.40 10.00
N VAL A 66 -7.74 19.79 9.82
CA VAL A 66 -8.88 18.99 10.25
C VAL A 66 -9.21 17.94 9.18
N ILE A 67 -9.26 16.68 9.61
CA ILE A 67 -9.57 15.55 8.75
C ILE A 67 -11.05 15.62 8.33
N GLY A 68 -11.31 15.43 7.05
CA GLY A 68 -12.62 15.63 6.43
C GLY A 68 -12.89 17.07 5.98
N VAL A 69 -12.02 18.03 6.31
CA VAL A 69 -12.17 19.44 5.93
C VAL A 69 -10.97 19.91 5.10
N GLN A 70 -9.80 20.10 5.72
CA GLN A 70 -8.59 20.50 5.00
C GLN A 70 -7.91 19.31 4.34
N TYR A 71 -7.84 18.17 5.03
CA TYR A 71 -7.31 16.92 4.49
C TYR A 71 -8.41 15.86 4.47
N PRO A 72 -8.64 15.14 3.35
CA PRO A 72 -9.77 14.24 3.24
C PRO A 72 -9.69 13.06 4.21
N GLU A 73 -10.85 12.53 4.60
CA GLU A 73 -10.93 11.22 5.23
C GLU A 73 -10.42 10.13 4.28
N ARG A 74 -9.90 9.04 4.86
CA ARG A 74 -9.49 7.87 4.08
C ARG A 74 -10.71 7.29 3.34
N ILE A 75 -10.64 7.29 2.01
CA ILE A 75 -11.71 6.78 1.15
C ILE A 75 -11.97 5.27 1.30
N VAL A 76 -11.02 4.52 1.87
CA VAL A 76 -11.12 3.09 2.11
C VAL A 76 -10.50 2.68 3.44
N ASP A 77 -11.07 1.64 4.05
CA ASP A 77 -10.42 0.90 5.13
C ASP A 77 -9.40 -0.09 4.54
N LEU A 78 -8.11 0.27 4.62
CA LEU A 78 -7.03 -0.50 4.02
C LEU A 78 -6.95 -1.93 4.57
N ALA A 79 -7.23 -2.15 5.86
CA ALA A 79 -7.16 -3.48 6.46
C ALA A 79 -8.26 -4.39 5.90
N LYS A 80 -9.49 -3.87 5.76
CA LYS A 80 -10.60 -4.62 5.15
C LYS A 80 -10.34 -4.90 3.67
N VAL A 81 -9.90 -3.90 2.91
CA VAL A 81 -9.67 -4.03 1.46
C VAL A 81 -8.50 -4.96 1.18
N SER A 82 -7.38 -4.84 1.91
CA SER A 82 -6.23 -5.74 1.79
C SER A 82 -6.64 -7.19 2.01
N LYS A 83 -7.34 -7.49 3.12
CA LYS A 83 -7.83 -8.84 3.40
C LYS A 83 -8.74 -9.38 2.29
N ARG A 84 -9.68 -8.55 1.80
CA ARG A 84 -10.58 -8.94 0.70
C ARG A 84 -9.80 -9.26 -0.57
N ASN A 85 -8.82 -8.42 -0.94
CA ASN A 85 -8.06 -8.55 -2.16
C ASN A 85 -7.15 -9.79 -2.14
N THR A 86 -6.46 -10.05 -1.01
CA THR A 86 -5.66 -11.26 -0.84
C THR A 86 -6.51 -12.53 -0.93
N LEU A 87 -7.73 -12.51 -0.36
CA LEU A 87 -8.66 -13.63 -0.50
C LEU A 87 -9.11 -13.84 -1.95
N ALA A 88 -9.37 -12.77 -2.69
CA ALA A 88 -9.73 -12.84 -4.10
C ALA A 88 -8.59 -13.40 -4.97
N MET A 89 -7.34 -12.95 -4.75
CA MET A 89 -6.17 -13.49 -5.45
C MET A 89 -5.95 -14.97 -5.14
N LYS A 90 -6.10 -15.37 -3.88
CA LYS A 90 -6.04 -16.78 -3.47
C LYS A 90 -7.13 -17.62 -4.17
N ALA A 91 -8.37 -17.13 -4.20
CA ALA A 91 -9.47 -17.82 -4.84
C ALA A 91 -9.26 -17.97 -6.36
N LEU A 92 -8.79 -16.92 -7.03
CA LEU A 92 -8.44 -16.94 -8.45
C LEU A 92 -7.36 -18.00 -8.73
N LYS A 93 -6.28 -18.00 -7.94
CA LYS A 93 -5.21 -19.00 -8.05
C LYS A 93 -5.76 -20.42 -7.91
N GLN A 94 -6.63 -20.65 -6.93
CA GLN A 94 -7.22 -21.97 -6.68
C GLN A 94 -8.14 -22.41 -7.84
N ALA A 95 -8.96 -21.51 -8.36
CA ALA A 95 -9.85 -21.79 -9.49
C ALA A 95 -9.04 -22.17 -10.74
N LEU A 96 -8.00 -21.40 -11.09
CA LEU A 96 -7.16 -21.69 -12.25
C LEU A 96 -6.45 -23.05 -12.14
N ILE A 97 -5.96 -23.41 -10.94
CA ILE A 97 -5.34 -24.72 -10.71
C ILE A 97 -6.38 -25.84 -10.83
N ALA A 98 -7.60 -25.64 -10.31
CA ALA A 98 -8.69 -26.60 -10.44
C ALA A 98 -9.09 -26.83 -11.91
N ASP A 99 -9.01 -25.79 -12.74
CA ASP A 99 -9.26 -25.83 -14.19
C ASP A 99 -8.07 -26.41 -15.00
N GLY A 100 -7.01 -26.88 -14.33
CA GLY A 100 -5.88 -27.56 -14.95
C GLY A 100 -4.68 -26.66 -15.29
N ALA A 101 -4.64 -25.41 -14.81
CA ALA A 101 -3.44 -24.58 -14.95
C ALA A 101 -2.25 -25.14 -14.15
N PRO A 102 -1.01 -24.92 -14.60
CA PRO A 102 0.18 -25.26 -13.82
C PRO A 102 0.18 -24.59 -12.44
N ALA A 103 0.90 -25.17 -11.48
CA ALA A 103 1.04 -24.61 -10.13
C ALA A 103 1.64 -23.18 -10.12
N GLU A 104 2.46 -22.88 -11.12
CA GLU A 104 3.08 -21.57 -11.36
C GLU A 104 2.13 -20.59 -12.07
N GLY A 105 0.99 -21.08 -12.57
CA GLY A 105 0.00 -20.35 -13.35
C GLY A 105 0.14 -20.54 -14.86
N PRO A 106 -0.89 -20.14 -15.63
CA PRO A 106 -0.87 -20.19 -17.09
C PRO A 106 0.16 -19.19 -17.66
N PRO A 107 0.54 -19.29 -18.95
CA PRO A 107 1.40 -18.28 -19.58
C PRO A 107 0.79 -16.87 -19.51
N HIS A 108 1.47 -15.94 -18.85
CA HIS A 108 1.09 -14.52 -18.76
C HIS A 108 2.31 -13.63 -18.47
N CYS A 109 2.15 -12.32 -18.59
CA CYS A 109 3.14 -11.34 -18.15
C CYS A 109 3.25 -11.37 -16.61
N ARG A 110 4.40 -11.84 -16.10
CA ARG A 110 4.66 -12.06 -14.67
C ARG A 110 6.13 -11.78 -14.30
N PRO A 111 6.46 -11.58 -13.02
CA PRO A 111 7.84 -11.63 -12.52
C PRO A 111 8.49 -12.97 -12.87
N SER A 112 9.78 -12.94 -13.20
CA SER A 112 10.57 -14.14 -13.46
C SER A 112 10.79 -14.94 -12.18
N ASN A 113 10.97 -14.24 -11.05
CA ASN A 113 11.18 -14.82 -9.72
C ASN A 113 10.99 -13.77 -8.62
N ALA A 114 11.08 -14.20 -7.35
CA ALA A 114 10.94 -13.34 -6.17
C ALA A 114 12.02 -12.24 -6.08
N GLU A 115 13.24 -12.52 -6.52
CA GLU A 115 14.35 -11.55 -6.50
C GLU A 115 14.08 -10.35 -7.43
N GLU A 116 13.50 -10.59 -8.60
CA GLU A 116 13.05 -9.52 -9.51
C GLU A 116 12.02 -8.62 -8.82
N VAL A 117 11.13 -9.18 -7.99
CA VAL A 117 10.13 -8.41 -7.24
C VAL A 117 10.79 -7.54 -6.18
N HIS A 118 11.78 -8.07 -5.46
CA HIS A 118 12.55 -7.30 -4.47
C HIS A 118 13.22 -6.09 -5.12
N GLN A 119 13.91 -6.30 -6.24
CA GLN A 119 14.58 -5.24 -6.99
C GLN A 119 13.59 -4.23 -7.58
N PHE A 120 12.49 -4.71 -8.18
CA PHE A 120 11.48 -3.86 -8.80
C PHE A 120 10.77 -2.95 -7.78
N PHE A 121 10.46 -3.45 -6.58
CA PHE A 121 9.79 -2.69 -5.52
C PHE A 121 10.72 -2.04 -4.50
N TRP A 122 12.04 -2.12 -4.74
CA TRP A 122 13.07 -1.53 -3.88
C TRP A 122 12.87 -2.01 -2.44
N LEU A 123 12.56 -3.31 -2.30
CA LEU A 123 12.44 -3.95 -1.00
C LEU A 123 13.85 -4.14 -0.44
N VAL A 124 14.00 -3.82 0.84
CA VAL A 124 15.24 -4.07 1.56
C VAL A 124 15.18 -5.52 2.03
N ASP A 125 16.29 -6.24 1.87
CA ASP A 125 16.42 -7.64 2.26
C ASP A 125 16.26 -7.88 3.77
#